data_AF-A0A0E0DZ13-F1
#
_entry.id   AF-A0A0E0DZ13-F1
#
_cell.length_a   1.000
_cell.length_b   1.000
_cell.length_c   1.000
_cell.angle_alpha   90.00
_cell.angle_beta   90.00
_cell.angle_gamma   90.00
#
_symmetry.space_group_name_H-M   'P 1'
#
loop_
_entity.id
_entity.type
_entity.pdbx_description
1 polymer ?
#
loop_
_entity_poly.entity_id
_entity_poly.type
_entity_poly.pdbx_seq_one_letter_code
_entity_poly.pdbx_strand_id
1 'polypeptide(L)'
;MASHIILPKEEAEAALGVAVEEDHDSPAAPGYQHQQGPPVAKALPFSATCVRISRDSYPNLRALRNASAMSLPDDDAAYAKLEEGDYGYLLDDVPHFTDYLSDLPTFPNPLQDHPAYSTVKQYFVNADDTVPEKVVVQKDSPRGVHFRRAGPRQRVYFESEDVKACIVTCGGLCPGLNTVIRELVCGLSHMYNVNDIFGIQNGYKGFYSSNYLPMTPKSVNDIHKRGGTVLGTSRGGHDTKKIVDNIQDRGINQVYIIGGDGTQKGAYEIYKEIRRRGLKVAVAGVPKTIDNDIAVIDKSFGFDSAVEEAQRAIDAAHVEASSAENGIGLVKLMGRYSGFIAMYATLASRDVDCCLIPESPFYLEGEGGLFEYIEKRLKENNHMVIVVAEGAGQDLIAKSIAAADQIDASGNKLLLDVGLWLTHKIKDYCKNKKMEMTIKYIDPTYMIRAIPSNASDNVYCTLLAHSAIHGAMAGYSFTVGMVNGRHAYIPFHRVTSTRNKVKITDRMWARLLSSTNQPSFLSQKDIDAAREADKLASKSPVPVNTKEHGENAKKPANGEK
;
A
#
# COMPACT_ATOMS: atom_id res chain seq x y z
N MET A 1 49.23 27.66 28.98
CA MET A 1 50.12 26.51 28.81
C MET A 1 50.23 26.23 27.32
N ALA A 2 51.35 26.64 26.73
CA ALA A 2 51.73 26.25 25.37
C ALA A 2 52.38 24.87 25.44
N SER A 3 52.04 23.98 24.50
CA SER A 3 52.76 22.73 24.30
C SER A 3 53.07 22.56 22.82
N HIS A 4 54.34 22.79 22.51
CA HIS A 4 54.98 22.37 21.28
C HIS A 4 55.03 20.85 21.20
N ILE A 5 54.80 20.27 20.02
CA ILE A 5 55.36 18.96 19.67
C ILE A 5 56.05 19.08 18.30
N ILE A 6 57.25 18.53 18.30
CA ILE A 6 58.33 18.58 17.32
C ILE A 6 58.15 17.42 16.32
N LEU A 7 58.37 17.69 15.04
CA LEU A 7 58.43 16.69 13.96
C LEU A 7 59.83 16.03 13.88
N PRO A 8 59.94 14.74 13.52
CA PRO A 8 61.14 14.19 12.88
C PRO A 8 60.98 14.10 11.35
N LYS A 9 62.13 14.21 10.66
CA LYS A 9 62.32 14.23 9.20
C LYS A 9 62.35 12.85 8.54
N GLU A 10 62.03 12.92 7.24
CA GLU A 10 61.99 11.99 6.11
C GLU A 10 63.03 10.85 6.02
N GLU A 11 62.61 9.74 5.38
CA GLU A 11 63.31 9.19 4.20
C GLU A 11 62.39 8.34 3.27
N ALA A 12 62.39 8.74 1.99
CA ALA A 12 62.25 8.00 0.71
C ALA A 12 60.97 7.23 0.26
N GLU A 13 60.44 7.76 -0.86
CA GLU A 13 59.94 7.11 -2.10
C GLU A 13 58.63 6.30 -2.13
N ALA A 14 57.61 6.86 -2.80
CA ALA A 14 57.21 6.46 -4.16
C ALA A 14 56.06 7.35 -4.70
N ALA A 15 56.17 7.69 -5.97
CA ALA A 15 55.43 8.72 -6.70
C ALA A 15 53.98 8.35 -7.06
N LEU A 16 53.14 9.38 -7.20
CA LEU A 16 52.48 9.72 -8.49
C LEU A 16 51.71 11.03 -8.35
N GLY A 17 52.23 12.05 -9.03
CA GLY A 17 51.69 13.40 -9.09
C GLY A 17 50.62 13.57 -10.17
N VAL A 18 49.73 14.50 -9.87
CA VAL A 18 48.70 15.11 -10.72
C VAL A 18 49.34 16.22 -11.56
N ALA A 19 48.92 16.40 -12.82
CA ALA A 19 48.53 17.71 -13.38
C ALA A 19 48.20 17.68 -14.90
N VAL A 20 46.99 18.19 -15.22
CA VAL A 20 46.67 19.30 -16.15
C VAL A 20 47.26 19.32 -17.58
N GLU A 21 46.43 19.36 -18.62
CA GLU A 21 46.07 20.54 -19.48
C GLU A 21 45.50 20.15 -20.89
N GLU A 22 45.08 21.19 -21.63
CA GLU A 22 44.10 21.42 -22.71
C GLU A 22 44.28 20.81 -24.14
N ASP A 23 43.26 21.13 -24.96
CA ASP A 23 42.93 20.87 -26.38
C ASP A 23 44.05 21.00 -27.44
N HIS A 24 44.03 20.13 -28.47
CA HIS A 24 43.78 20.44 -29.90
C HIS A 24 44.24 19.32 -30.88
N ASP A 25 43.46 19.17 -31.96
CA ASP A 25 43.77 18.66 -33.31
C ASP A 25 43.92 17.16 -33.65
N SER A 26 43.28 16.83 -34.77
CA SER A 26 43.07 15.51 -35.39
C SER A 26 44.34 14.89 -36.00
N PRO A 27 44.32 13.57 -36.29
CA PRO A 27 44.55 13.16 -37.68
C PRO A 27 43.65 12.01 -38.18
N ALA A 28 43.73 11.85 -39.50
CA ALA A 28 42.87 11.13 -40.44
C ALA A 28 42.79 9.58 -40.32
N ALA A 29 41.81 9.05 -41.05
CA ALA A 29 41.36 7.66 -41.18
C ALA A 29 42.32 6.68 -41.88
N PRO A 30 42.05 5.35 -41.79
CA PRO A 30 42.47 4.39 -42.80
C PRO A 30 41.31 3.63 -43.48
N GLY A 31 41.23 3.81 -44.80
CA GLY A 31 41.22 2.75 -45.82
C GLY A 31 40.18 1.61 -45.80
N TYR A 32 39.21 1.70 -46.72
CA TYR A 32 38.35 0.61 -47.20
C TYR A 32 39.10 -0.35 -48.15
N GLN A 33 38.83 -1.67 -48.06
CA GLN A 33 38.83 -2.58 -49.22
C GLN A 33 37.65 -3.56 -49.17
N HIS A 34 37.04 -3.73 -50.35
CA HIS A 34 35.79 -4.40 -50.70
C HIS A 34 35.75 -5.92 -50.48
N GLN A 35 34.63 -6.43 -49.95
CA GLN A 35 34.00 -7.67 -50.45
C GLN A 35 32.47 -7.52 -50.50
N GLN A 36 31.88 -8.08 -51.56
CA GLN A 36 30.57 -7.78 -52.14
C GLN A 36 29.42 -8.45 -51.36
N GLY A 37 28.34 -7.70 -51.09
CA GLY A 37 27.05 -8.22 -50.61
C GLY A 37 26.09 -8.54 -51.77
N PRO A 38 25.11 -9.44 -51.59
CA PRO A 38 24.16 -9.83 -52.63
C PRO A 38 23.11 -8.73 -52.89
N PRO A 39 22.46 -8.72 -54.07
CA PRO A 39 21.80 -7.55 -54.63
C PRO A 39 20.42 -7.25 -54.02
N VAL A 40 20.13 -5.94 -53.96
CA VAL A 40 18.85 -5.34 -53.59
C VAL A 40 17.78 -5.68 -54.63
N ALA A 41 16.71 -6.37 -54.20
CA ALA A 41 15.48 -6.54 -54.97
C ALA A 41 14.42 -5.51 -54.54
N LYS A 42 13.79 -4.93 -55.57
CA LYS A 42 12.88 -3.79 -55.58
C LYS A 42 11.72 -3.86 -54.57
N ALA A 43 11.38 -2.68 -54.06
CA ALA A 43 10.13 -2.40 -53.36
C ALA A 43 8.90 -2.77 -54.22
N LEU A 44 7.93 -3.44 -53.60
CA LEU A 44 6.56 -3.59 -54.09
C LEU A 44 5.58 -3.10 -53.02
N PRO A 45 4.44 -2.49 -53.41
CA PRO A 45 3.51 -1.85 -52.50
C PRO A 45 2.63 -2.90 -51.80
N PHE A 46 2.53 -2.83 -50.47
CA PHE A 46 1.57 -3.68 -49.75
C PHE A 46 0.15 -3.14 -49.96
N SER A 47 -0.56 -3.83 -50.85
CA SER A 47 -2.00 -3.77 -51.02
C SER A 47 -2.71 -4.38 -49.81
N ALA A 48 -3.71 -3.67 -49.29
CA ALA A 48 -4.62 -4.16 -48.26
C ALA A 48 -5.38 -5.40 -48.78
N THR A 49 -5.06 -6.57 -48.24
CA THR A 49 -5.85 -7.79 -48.45
C THR A 49 -6.62 -8.09 -47.17
N CYS A 50 -7.92 -7.82 -47.20
CA CYS A 50 -8.88 -8.23 -46.20
C CYS A 50 -8.96 -9.76 -46.18
N VAL A 51 -8.45 -10.40 -45.13
CA VAL A 51 -8.72 -11.82 -44.87
C VAL A 51 -10.02 -11.88 -44.07
N ARG A 52 -11.13 -12.20 -44.75
CA ARG A 52 -12.37 -12.64 -44.11
C ARG A 52 -12.13 -14.00 -43.46
N ILE A 53 -11.98 -14.02 -42.15
CA ILE A 53 -12.07 -15.26 -41.36
C ILE A 53 -13.55 -15.51 -41.06
N SER A 54 -14.01 -16.73 -41.32
CA SER A 54 -15.41 -17.15 -41.24
C SER A 54 -16.02 -16.97 -39.85
N ARG A 55 -17.28 -16.58 -39.81
CA ARG A 55 -18.05 -16.18 -38.62
C ARG A 55 -18.53 -17.33 -37.71
N ASP A 56 -18.16 -18.58 -37.98
CA ASP A 56 -18.80 -19.77 -37.39
C ASP A 56 -17.89 -20.68 -36.55
N SER A 57 -16.94 -20.12 -35.80
CA SER A 57 -16.11 -20.91 -34.87
C SER A 57 -15.96 -20.25 -33.51
N TYR A 58 -17.09 -19.91 -32.88
CA TYR A 58 -17.15 -19.58 -31.47
C TYR A 58 -18.39 -20.22 -30.83
N PRO A 59 -18.25 -21.27 -30.00
CA PRO A 59 -19.31 -21.61 -29.08
C PRO A 59 -19.36 -20.55 -27.97
N ASN A 60 -20.51 -19.86 -27.87
CA ASN A 60 -21.03 -19.15 -26.70
C ASN A 60 -20.50 -17.75 -26.36
N LEU A 61 -20.88 -16.76 -27.19
CA LEU A 61 -20.88 -15.32 -26.87
C LEU A 61 -21.82 -14.92 -25.70
N ARG A 62 -22.52 -15.88 -25.08
CA ARG A 62 -23.30 -15.69 -23.85
C ARG A 62 -22.55 -16.05 -22.56
N ALA A 63 -21.35 -16.64 -22.66
CA ALA A 63 -20.55 -17.08 -21.51
C ALA A 63 -19.60 -16.00 -20.95
N LEU A 64 -19.39 -14.89 -21.67
CA LEU A 64 -18.49 -13.80 -21.26
C LEU A 64 -19.15 -12.76 -20.34
N ARG A 65 -20.49 -12.74 -20.26
CA ARG A 65 -21.21 -11.78 -19.41
C ARG A 65 -21.12 -12.07 -17.89
N ASN A 66 -20.55 -13.22 -17.51
CA ASN A 66 -20.46 -13.69 -16.11
C ASN A 66 -19.02 -13.75 -15.57
N ALA A 67 -18.04 -13.15 -16.24
CA ALA A 67 -16.64 -13.10 -15.82
C ALA A 67 -16.33 -12.04 -14.73
N SER A 68 -17.37 -11.37 -14.22
CA SER A 68 -17.28 -10.19 -13.34
C SER A 68 -17.62 -10.43 -11.86
N ALA A 69 -17.70 -11.67 -11.39
CA ALA A 69 -18.19 -11.95 -10.03
C ALA A 69 -17.14 -11.73 -8.92
N MET A 70 -16.68 -10.48 -8.74
CA MET A 70 -16.81 -9.94 -7.40
C MET A 70 -18.31 -9.79 -7.17
N SER A 71 -18.88 -10.37 -6.12
CA SER A 71 -20.22 -9.96 -5.70
C SER A 71 -20.09 -8.56 -5.11
N LEU A 72 -19.92 -7.57 -5.99
CA LEU A 72 -20.14 -6.19 -5.66
C LEU A 72 -21.59 -6.12 -5.14
N PRO A 73 -21.84 -5.53 -3.96
CA PRO A 73 -23.20 -5.17 -3.59
C PRO A 73 -23.88 -4.49 -4.78
N ASP A 74 -25.17 -4.73 -5.02
CA ASP A 74 -25.89 -4.20 -6.20
C ASP A 74 -25.70 -2.67 -6.39
N ASP A 75 -25.47 -1.94 -5.29
CA ASP A 75 -25.18 -0.50 -5.30
C ASP A 75 -23.81 -0.16 -5.93
N ASP A 76 -22.77 -0.99 -5.74
CA ASP A 76 -21.41 -0.74 -6.22
C ASP A 76 -21.22 -1.05 -7.71
N ALA A 77 -22.01 -1.97 -8.26
CA ALA A 77 -21.97 -2.31 -9.68
C ALA A 77 -22.28 -1.11 -10.60
N ALA A 78 -23.06 -0.13 -10.11
CA ALA A 78 -23.36 1.10 -10.84
C ALA A 78 -22.17 2.08 -10.93
N TYR A 79 -21.14 1.88 -10.09
CA TYR A 79 -19.95 2.74 -10.01
C TYR A 79 -18.68 2.08 -10.54
N ALA A 80 -18.70 0.77 -10.77
CA ALA A 80 -17.60 0.06 -11.41
C ALA A 80 -17.53 0.38 -12.91
N LYS A 81 -16.32 0.62 -13.42
CA LYS A 81 -16.05 0.85 -14.84
C LYS A 81 -15.08 -0.22 -15.34
N LEU A 82 -15.63 -1.24 -15.99
CA LEU A 82 -14.88 -2.38 -16.49
C LEU A 82 -14.79 -2.34 -18.01
N GLU A 83 -13.59 -2.45 -18.55
CA GLU A 83 -13.34 -2.53 -19.99
C GLU A 83 -12.59 -3.84 -20.29
N GLU A 84 -13.24 -4.73 -21.05
CA GLU A 84 -12.66 -6.00 -21.48
C GLU A 84 -11.82 -5.82 -22.75
N GLY A 85 -10.74 -6.59 -22.85
CA GLY A 85 -9.89 -6.65 -24.04
C GLY A 85 -9.43 -8.07 -24.35
N ASP A 86 -8.59 -8.20 -25.38
CA ASP A 86 -8.12 -9.49 -25.85
C ASP A 86 -7.34 -10.28 -24.78
N TYR A 87 -7.34 -11.61 -24.90
CA TYR A 87 -6.60 -12.53 -24.02
C TYR A 87 -6.93 -12.38 -22.53
N GLY A 88 -8.19 -12.08 -22.21
CA GLY A 88 -8.68 -11.91 -20.84
C GLY A 88 -8.04 -10.71 -20.14
N TYR A 89 -7.68 -9.68 -20.92
CA TYR A 89 -7.38 -8.35 -20.41
C TYR A 89 -8.64 -7.74 -19.82
N LEU A 90 -8.54 -7.19 -18.62
CA LEU A 90 -9.62 -6.47 -17.95
C LEU A 90 -9.05 -5.19 -17.34
N LEU A 91 -9.44 -4.03 -17.87
CA LEU A 91 -9.16 -2.76 -17.22
C LEU A 91 -10.27 -2.48 -16.20
N ASP A 92 -9.91 -2.50 -14.92
CA ASP A 92 -10.75 -2.00 -13.83
C ASP A 92 -10.46 -0.51 -13.67
N ASP A 93 -11.17 0.29 -14.45
CA ASP A 93 -10.91 1.71 -14.61
C ASP A 93 -11.52 2.54 -13.48
N VAL A 94 -10.95 3.72 -13.28
CA VAL A 94 -11.45 4.70 -12.34
C VAL A 94 -12.49 5.61 -12.98
N PRO A 95 -13.50 6.06 -12.23
CA PRO A 95 -14.48 7.00 -12.74
C PRO A 95 -13.88 8.34 -13.15
N HIS A 96 -14.48 8.94 -14.15
CA HIS A 96 -14.12 10.22 -14.72
C HIS A 96 -15.35 11.13 -14.88
N PHE A 97 -15.17 12.45 -14.87
CA PHE A 97 -16.30 13.38 -14.99
C PHE A 97 -17.17 13.17 -16.23
N THR A 98 -16.56 12.79 -17.36
CA THR A 98 -17.27 12.52 -18.62
C THR A 98 -18.23 11.33 -18.54
N ASP A 99 -18.13 10.51 -17.49
CA ASP A 99 -19.02 9.36 -17.31
C ASP A 99 -20.42 9.81 -16.85
N TYR A 100 -20.56 11.02 -16.31
CA TYR A 100 -21.84 11.51 -15.77
C TYR A 100 -22.13 13.01 -15.97
N LEU A 101 -21.20 13.77 -16.55
CA LEU A 101 -21.39 15.17 -16.94
C LEU A 101 -21.17 15.32 -18.45
N SER A 102 -22.06 16.03 -19.14
CA SER A 102 -21.92 16.33 -20.58
C SER A 102 -21.20 17.65 -20.82
N ASP A 103 -20.64 17.80 -22.02
CA ASP A 103 -20.15 19.09 -22.57
C ASP A 103 -19.08 19.80 -21.71
N LEU A 104 -18.21 19.02 -21.07
CA LEU A 104 -17.15 19.57 -20.23
C LEU A 104 -16.03 20.20 -21.08
N PRO A 105 -15.64 21.45 -20.81
CA PRO A 105 -14.45 22.03 -21.41
C PRO A 105 -13.19 21.32 -20.88
N THR A 106 -12.17 21.30 -21.73
CA THR A 106 -10.84 20.81 -21.38
C THR A 106 -9.82 21.89 -21.62
N PHE A 107 -8.74 21.90 -20.83
CA PHE A 107 -7.72 22.94 -20.84
C PHE A 107 -6.34 22.31 -21.08
N PRO A 108 -5.39 23.01 -21.71
CA PRO A 108 -4.00 22.56 -21.75
C PRO A 108 -3.45 22.46 -20.32
N ASN A 109 -2.67 21.42 -20.05
CA ASN A 109 -2.08 21.24 -18.74
C ASN A 109 -0.97 22.30 -18.49
N PRO A 110 -0.97 23.05 -17.38
CA PRO A 110 0.06 24.06 -17.07
C PRO A 110 1.49 23.49 -17.06
N LEU A 111 1.64 22.18 -16.86
CA LEU A 111 2.94 21.50 -16.92
C LEU A 111 3.63 21.58 -18.29
N GLN A 112 2.90 21.87 -19.37
CA GLN A 112 3.49 22.03 -20.71
C GLN A 112 4.55 23.14 -20.73
N ASP A 113 4.33 24.19 -19.95
CA ASP A 113 5.17 25.38 -19.90
C ASP A 113 6.06 25.41 -18.64
N HIS A 114 6.01 24.37 -17.81
CA HIS A 114 6.69 24.35 -16.52
C HIS A 114 8.20 24.05 -16.70
N PRO A 115 9.13 24.92 -16.23
CA PRO A 115 10.56 24.78 -16.48
C PRO A 115 11.17 23.43 -16.05
N ALA A 116 10.70 22.87 -14.94
CA ALA A 116 11.20 21.57 -14.45
C ALA A 116 10.91 20.38 -15.37
N TYR A 117 9.96 20.52 -16.31
CA TYR A 117 9.60 19.47 -17.27
C TYR A 117 10.21 19.69 -18.66
N SER A 118 10.91 20.81 -18.89
CA SER A 118 11.50 21.18 -20.18
C SER A 118 12.50 20.18 -20.75
N THR A 119 13.19 19.42 -19.89
CA THR A 119 14.19 18.41 -20.28
C THR A 119 13.63 17.00 -20.43
N VAL A 120 12.34 16.79 -20.12
CA VAL A 120 11.72 15.46 -20.08
C VAL A 120 11.21 15.09 -21.48
N LYS A 121 11.79 14.05 -22.10
CA LYS A 121 11.45 13.59 -23.46
C LYS A 121 9.96 13.26 -23.65
N GLN A 122 9.33 12.65 -22.65
CA GLN A 122 7.90 12.33 -22.63
C GLN A 122 7.42 12.47 -21.20
N TYR A 123 6.76 13.58 -20.89
CA TYR A 123 6.30 13.89 -19.53
C TYR A 123 4.84 13.49 -19.31
N PHE A 124 4.00 13.52 -20.35
CA PHE A 124 2.61 13.06 -20.25
C PHE A 124 2.48 11.56 -20.40
N VAL A 125 1.59 11.00 -19.58
CA VAL A 125 1.17 9.61 -19.66
C VAL A 125 0.05 9.48 -20.68
N ASN A 126 0.12 8.46 -21.54
CA ASN A 126 -0.93 8.21 -22.52
C ASN A 126 -2.22 7.80 -21.80
N ALA A 127 -3.36 8.12 -22.41
CA ALA A 127 -4.65 7.70 -21.86
C ALA A 127 -4.68 6.17 -21.68
N ASP A 128 -4.23 5.41 -22.67
CA ASP A 128 -4.33 3.94 -22.70
C ASP A 128 -3.22 3.21 -21.92
N ASP A 129 -2.31 3.95 -21.27
CA ASP A 129 -1.28 3.32 -20.43
C ASP A 129 -1.94 2.66 -19.21
N THR A 130 -1.72 1.35 -19.06
CA THR A 130 -2.26 0.57 -17.93
C THR A 130 -1.16 -0.19 -17.20
N VAL A 131 -1.42 -0.47 -15.92
CA VAL A 131 -0.51 -1.14 -14.99
C VAL A 131 -1.14 -2.49 -14.60
N PRO A 132 -0.50 -3.63 -14.89
CA PRO A 132 -1.04 -4.94 -14.53
C PRO A 132 -1.04 -5.14 -13.01
N GLU A 133 -2.11 -5.74 -12.48
CA GLU A 133 -2.15 -6.24 -11.10
C GLU A 133 -1.20 -7.42 -10.92
N LYS A 134 -1.07 -8.28 -11.94
CA LYS A 134 -0.19 -9.45 -11.94
C LYS A 134 0.80 -9.38 -13.09
N VAL A 135 2.08 -9.22 -12.77
CA VAL A 135 3.17 -9.18 -13.76
C VAL A 135 3.74 -10.56 -14.10
N VAL A 136 3.62 -11.53 -13.19
CA VAL A 136 4.07 -12.91 -13.42
C VAL A 136 2.88 -13.77 -13.82
N VAL A 137 2.76 -14.07 -15.11
CA VAL A 137 1.67 -14.89 -15.67
C VAL A 137 2.24 -16.08 -16.44
N GLN A 138 1.45 -17.14 -16.59
CA GLN A 138 1.81 -18.25 -17.48
C GLN A 138 1.58 -17.82 -18.93
N LYS A 139 2.32 -18.44 -19.86
CA LYS A 139 2.31 -18.07 -21.29
C LYS A 139 0.90 -17.98 -21.88
N ASP A 140 0.03 -18.92 -21.52
CA ASP A 140 -1.32 -19.05 -22.10
C ASP A 140 -2.42 -18.69 -21.09
N SER A 141 -2.06 -18.13 -19.93
CA SER A 141 -3.04 -17.67 -18.94
C SER A 141 -3.59 -16.28 -19.29
N PRO A 142 -4.84 -15.96 -18.90
CA PRO A 142 -5.41 -14.63 -19.06
C PRO A 142 -4.49 -13.53 -18.50
N ARG A 143 -4.46 -12.38 -19.17
CA ARG A 143 -3.71 -11.19 -18.73
C ARG A 143 -4.22 -10.64 -17.40
N GLY A 144 -5.52 -10.76 -17.15
CA GLY A 144 -6.15 -10.38 -15.88
C GLY A 144 -6.32 -8.87 -15.74
N VAL A 145 -6.45 -8.46 -14.47
CA VAL A 145 -6.81 -7.08 -14.09
C VAL A 145 -5.65 -6.12 -14.33
N HIS A 146 -5.97 -4.98 -14.91
CA HIS A 146 -5.10 -3.83 -15.10
C HIS A 146 -5.76 -2.58 -14.52
N PHE A 147 -4.94 -1.62 -14.10
CA PHE A 147 -5.37 -0.32 -13.59
C PHE A 147 -4.83 0.79 -14.47
N ARG A 148 -5.51 1.93 -14.52
CA ARG A 148 -5.02 3.07 -15.30
C ARG A 148 -3.73 3.63 -14.70
N ARG A 149 -2.72 3.89 -15.53
CA ARG A 149 -1.44 4.45 -15.08
C ARG A 149 -1.62 5.88 -14.57
N ALA A 150 -1.08 6.17 -13.39
CA ALA A 150 -1.08 7.51 -12.83
C ALA A 150 -0.06 8.42 -13.51
N GLY A 151 -0.37 9.71 -13.61
CA GLY A 151 0.56 10.73 -14.10
C GLY A 151 -0.15 11.88 -14.81
N PRO A 152 0.59 12.93 -15.21
CA PRO A 152 -0.01 14.10 -15.82
C PRO A 152 -0.59 13.75 -17.20
N ARG A 153 -1.75 14.34 -17.51
CA ARG A 153 -2.43 14.24 -18.81
C ARG A 153 -2.19 15.49 -19.62
N GLN A 154 -2.16 15.38 -20.95
CA GLN A 154 -1.95 16.55 -21.82
C GLN A 154 -3.04 17.61 -21.65
N ARG A 155 -4.28 17.18 -21.40
CA ARG A 155 -5.42 18.04 -21.10
C ARG A 155 -5.98 17.76 -19.71
N VAL A 156 -6.46 18.81 -19.06
CA VAL A 156 -7.06 18.79 -17.72
C VAL A 156 -8.50 19.31 -17.79
N TYR A 157 -9.28 19.06 -16.74
CA TYR A 157 -10.70 19.45 -16.66
C TYR A 157 -10.95 20.59 -15.68
N PHE A 158 -9.88 21.14 -15.10
CA PHE A 158 -9.89 22.31 -14.23
C PHE A 158 -8.90 23.35 -14.76
N GLU A 159 -9.34 24.60 -14.83
CA GLU A 159 -8.42 25.75 -14.89
C GLU A 159 -7.87 26.01 -13.49
N SER A 160 -6.60 26.41 -13.43
CA SER A 160 -5.88 26.65 -12.17
C SER A 160 -6.58 27.62 -11.22
N GLU A 161 -7.18 28.68 -11.76
CA GLU A 161 -7.82 29.76 -11.00
C GLU A 161 -9.17 29.32 -10.40
N ASP A 162 -9.83 28.33 -11.00
CA ASP A 162 -11.11 27.81 -10.54
C ASP A 162 -10.96 26.74 -9.46
N VAL A 163 -9.76 26.19 -9.25
CA VAL A 163 -9.55 25.09 -8.31
C VAL A 163 -9.62 25.59 -6.88
N LYS A 164 -10.54 24.99 -6.12
CA LYS A 164 -10.61 25.09 -4.67
C LYS A 164 -10.43 23.71 -4.05
N ALA A 165 -9.21 23.47 -3.59
CA ALA A 165 -8.78 22.18 -3.08
C ALA A 165 -8.89 22.10 -1.55
N CYS A 166 -9.33 20.95 -1.03
CA CYS A 166 -9.23 20.66 0.39
C CYS A 166 -8.48 19.36 0.69
N ILE A 167 -7.72 19.35 1.78
CA ILE A 167 -6.89 18.23 2.23
C ILE A 167 -7.35 17.83 3.62
N VAL A 168 -7.62 16.55 3.85
CA VAL A 168 -8.03 16.03 5.16
C VAL A 168 -7.21 14.79 5.55
N THR A 169 -6.81 14.70 6.81
CA THR A 169 -6.14 13.53 7.39
C THR A 169 -7.01 12.83 8.44
N CYS A 170 -7.27 11.54 8.25
CA CYS A 170 -8.15 10.75 9.12
C CYS A 170 -7.45 9.51 9.70
N GLY A 171 -7.96 9.03 10.84
CA GLY A 171 -7.52 7.81 11.49
C GLY A 171 -6.30 7.99 12.40
N GLY A 172 -5.53 6.92 12.60
CA GLY A 172 -4.33 6.99 13.44
C GLY A 172 -3.10 7.53 12.70
N LEU A 173 -2.14 8.08 13.47
CA LEU A 173 -0.89 8.63 12.95
C LEU A 173 -0.04 7.57 12.22
N CYS A 174 0.75 8.05 11.28
CA CYS A 174 1.68 7.30 10.43
C CYS A 174 2.81 8.27 9.99
N PRO A 175 4.08 7.82 9.95
CA PRO A 175 5.14 8.61 9.33
C PRO A 175 4.77 8.99 7.88
N GLY A 176 5.15 10.19 7.45
CA GLY A 176 4.89 10.69 6.09
C GLY A 176 3.60 11.50 5.89
N LEU A 177 2.70 11.54 6.89
CA LEU A 177 1.46 12.35 6.82
C LEU A 177 1.71 13.82 6.45
N ASN A 178 2.64 14.47 7.14
CA ASN A 178 3.01 15.85 6.85
C ASN A 178 3.72 16.01 5.50
N THR A 179 4.48 15.00 5.06
CA THR A 179 5.10 14.99 3.74
C THR A 179 4.02 14.99 2.66
N VAL A 180 3.04 14.08 2.72
CA VAL A 180 1.92 14.08 1.75
C VAL A 180 1.19 15.44 1.73
N ILE A 181 0.88 16.02 2.89
CA ILE A 181 0.23 17.35 2.95
C ILE A 181 1.10 18.41 2.25
N ARG A 182 2.40 18.45 2.57
CA ARG A 182 3.34 19.40 1.98
C ARG A 182 3.38 19.26 0.46
N GLU A 183 3.55 18.04 -0.03
CA GLU A 183 3.69 17.77 -1.47
C GLU A 183 2.39 18.03 -2.23
N LEU A 184 1.22 17.81 -1.61
CA LEU A 184 -0.06 18.22 -2.17
C LEU A 184 -0.14 19.76 -2.31
N VAL A 185 0.17 20.50 -1.25
CA VAL A 185 0.11 21.98 -1.25
C VAL A 185 1.13 22.57 -2.23
N CYS A 186 2.38 22.14 -2.15
CA CYS A 186 3.44 22.60 -3.05
C CYS A 186 3.18 22.17 -4.49
N GLY A 187 2.68 20.96 -4.74
CA GLY A 187 2.38 20.48 -6.08
C GLY A 187 1.22 21.24 -6.72
N LEU A 188 0.13 21.45 -5.98
CA LEU A 188 -1.00 22.25 -6.45
C LEU A 188 -0.56 23.69 -6.78
N SER A 189 0.21 24.31 -5.89
CA SER A 189 0.64 25.71 -6.06
C SER A 189 1.72 25.88 -7.13
N HIS A 190 2.80 25.10 -7.12
CA HIS A 190 3.94 25.30 -8.02
C HIS A 190 3.77 24.63 -9.39
N MET A 191 3.14 23.46 -9.46
CA MET A 191 2.97 22.75 -10.74
C MET A 191 1.70 23.18 -11.49
N TYR A 192 0.65 23.53 -10.75
CA TYR A 192 -0.67 23.80 -11.30
C TYR A 192 -1.19 25.20 -11.00
N ASN A 193 -0.40 26.08 -10.37
CA ASN A 193 -0.75 27.48 -10.09
C ASN A 193 -2.07 27.64 -9.30
N VAL A 194 -2.43 26.64 -8.49
CA VAL A 194 -3.63 26.66 -7.65
C VAL A 194 -3.33 27.46 -6.38
N ASN A 195 -4.14 28.48 -6.11
CA ASN A 195 -3.95 29.37 -4.96
C ASN A 195 -4.89 29.03 -3.79
N ASP A 196 -6.08 28.49 -4.06
CA ASP A 196 -7.12 28.22 -3.07
C ASP A 196 -7.01 26.79 -2.51
N ILE A 197 -6.10 26.61 -1.56
CA ILE A 197 -5.83 25.31 -0.91
C ILE A 197 -6.14 25.39 0.59
N PHE A 198 -6.97 24.47 1.07
CA PHE A 198 -7.42 24.44 2.46
C PHE A 198 -7.13 23.10 3.14
N GLY A 199 -6.72 23.13 4.40
CA GLY A 199 -6.65 21.98 5.28
C GLY A 199 -7.93 21.85 6.12
N ILE A 200 -8.50 20.65 6.17
CA ILE A 200 -9.63 20.33 7.04
C ILE A 200 -9.09 19.76 8.35
N GLN A 201 -9.33 20.45 9.46
CA GLN A 201 -8.75 20.05 10.73
C GLN A 201 -9.52 18.90 11.40
N ASN A 202 -8.80 18.03 12.08
CA ASN A 202 -9.35 16.97 12.95
C ASN A 202 -10.22 15.94 12.20
N GLY A 203 -9.82 15.52 11.00
CA GLY A 203 -10.48 14.48 10.22
C GLY A 203 -11.86 14.89 9.68
N TYR A 204 -12.74 13.92 9.41
CA TYR A 204 -14.03 14.18 8.75
C TYR A 204 -14.95 15.16 9.50
N LYS A 205 -14.87 15.19 10.83
CA LYS A 205 -15.64 16.14 11.66
C LYS A 205 -15.33 17.60 11.31
N GLY A 206 -14.11 17.88 10.81
CA GLY A 206 -13.67 19.20 10.40
C GLY A 206 -14.50 19.82 9.28
N PHE A 207 -15.14 19.00 8.44
CA PHE A 207 -16.03 19.51 7.39
C PHE A 207 -17.22 20.27 7.96
N TYR A 208 -17.73 19.89 9.14
CA TYR A 208 -18.93 20.46 9.76
C TYR A 208 -18.64 21.67 10.63
N SER A 209 -17.43 21.78 11.16
CA SER A 209 -17.10 22.72 12.23
C SER A 209 -16.47 24.03 11.74
N SER A 210 -16.60 24.37 10.44
CA SER A 210 -15.96 25.54 9.82
C SER A 210 -14.43 25.64 10.03
N ASN A 211 -13.76 24.52 10.29
CA ASN A 211 -12.32 24.47 10.56
C ASN A 211 -11.50 24.29 9.27
N TYR A 212 -11.53 25.31 8.42
CA TYR A 212 -10.77 25.37 7.16
C TYR A 212 -9.54 26.23 7.39
N LEU A 213 -8.37 25.62 7.28
CA LEU A 213 -7.08 26.28 7.45
C LEU A 213 -6.50 26.60 6.07
N PRO A 214 -6.28 27.87 5.69
CA PRO A 214 -5.58 28.20 4.45
C PRO A 214 -4.17 27.62 4.44
N MET A 215 -3.79 26.95 3.35
CA MET A 215 -2.50 26.29 3.20
C MET A 215 -1.73 26.91 2.04
N THR A 216 -0.46 27.25 2.26
CA THR A 216 0.44 27.83 1.26
C THR A 216 1.77 27.10 1.30
N PRO A 217 2.59 27.13 0.23
CA PRO A 217 3.94 26.56 0.26
C PRO A 217 4.77 27.05 1.47
N LYS A 218 4.59 28.31 1.86
CA LYS A 218 5.21 28.90 3.04
C LYS A 218 4.71 28.26 4.34
N SER A 219 3.40 28.03 4.51
CA SER A 219 2.86 27.44 5.75
C SER A 219 3.23 25.96 5.91
N VAL A 220 3.54 25.26 4.82
CA VAL A 220 3.93 23.83 4.84
C VAL A 220 5.44 23.58 4.70
N ASN A 221 6.27 24.62 4.63
CA ASN A 221 7.68 24.49 4.21
C ASN A 221 8.44 23.38 4.95
N ASP A 222 8.32 23.34 6.28
CA ASP A 222 9.10 22.46 7.16
C ASP A 222 8.31 21.33 7.82
N ILE A 223 7.01 21.17 7.48
CA ILE A 223 6.17 20.21 8.21
C ILE A 223 6.61 18.76 7.99
N HIS A 224 7.22 18.45 6.84
CA HIS A 224 7.76 17.13 6.49
C HIS A 224 8.87 16.65 7.44
N LYS A 225 9.55 17.57 8.14
CA LYS A 225 10.60 17.25 9.14
C LYS A 225 10.02 16.76 10.47
N ARG A 226 8.70 16.82 10.64
CA ARG A 226 8.00 16.49 11.89
C ARG A 226 7.09 15.30 11.65
N GLY A 227 7.04 14.37 12.60
CA GLY A 227 6.01 13.34 12.61
C GLY A 227 4.61 13.90 12.94
N GLY A 228 3.62 13.01 12.93
CA GLY A 228 2.22 13.38 13.14
C GLY A 228 1.60 14.10 11.94
N THR A 229 0.58 14.94 12.20
CA THR A 229 -0.10 15.74 11.16
C THR A 229 -0.44 17.13 11.67
N VAL A 230 -0.10 18.17 10.89
CA VAL A 230 -0.42 19.57 11.22
C VAL A 230 -1.91 19.91 11.17
N LEU A 231 -2.71 19.08 10.49
CA LEU A 231 -4.17 19.26 10.44
C LEU A 231 -4.87 18.67 11.67
N GLY A 232 -4.15 17.95 12.53
CA GLY A 232 -4.79 17.06 13.50
C GLY A 232 -5.52 15.91 12.79
N THR A 233 -5.98 14.92 13.56
CA THR A 233 -6.71 13.79 12.98
C THR A 233 -7.73 13.25 13.97
N SER A 234 -8.75 12.55 13.46
CA SER A 234 -9.74 11.90 14.30
C SER A 234 -10.18 10.56 13.72
N ARG A 235 -10.75 9.74 14.60
CA ARG A 235 -11.43 8.49 14.27
C ARG A 235 -12.95 8.73 14.20
N GLY A 236 -13.60 8.10 13.22
CA GLY A 236 -15.05 8.22 13.00
C GLY A 236 -15.51 9.61 12.54
N GLY A 237 -16.77 9.93 12.82
CA GLY A 237 -17.36 11.24 12.50
C GLY A 237 -17.65 11.46 11.01
N HIS A 238 -17.79 10.37 10.25
CA HIS A 238 -18.21 10.42 8.86
C HIS A 238 -19.74 10.51 8.76
N ASP A 239 -20.21 11.59 8.15
CA ASP A 239 -21.61 11.84 7.76
C ASP A 239 -21.55 12.40 6.34
N THR A 240 -21.83 11.53 5.36
CA THR A 240 -21.65 11.78 3.93
C THR A 240 -22.41 13.01 3.46
N LYS A 241 -23.68 13.15 3.87
CA LYS A 241 -24.53 14.27 3.46
C LYS A 241 -23.94 15.58 3.93
N LYS A 242 -23.61 15.71 5.21
CA LYS A 242 -23.03 16.94 5.74
C LYS A 242 -21.67 17.28 5.12
N ILE A 243 -20.88 16.26 4.74
CA ILE A 243 -19.58 16.48 4.08
C ILE A 243 -19.82 17.08 2.70
N VAL A 244 -20.68 16.44 1.90
CA VAL A 244 -20.96 16.88 0.54
C VAL A 244 -21.71 18.22 0.51
N ASP A 245 -22.61 18.48 1.47
CA ASP A 245 -23.23 19.79 1.66
C ASP A 245 -22.17 20.87 1.88
N ASN A 246 -21.21 20.65 2.78
CA ASN A 246 -20.13 21.62 3.02
C ASN A 246 -19.15 21.74 1.84
N ILE A 247 -18.89 20.67 1.09
CA ILE A 247 -18.11 20.73 -0.15
C ILE A 247 -18.81 21.65 -1.15
N GLN A 248 -20.12 21.45 -1.34
CA GLN A 248 -20.93 22.22 -2.27
C GLN A 248 -21.08 23.69 -1.84
N ASP A 249 -21.48 23.94 -0.59
CA ASP A 249 -21.70 25.29 -0.04
C ASP A 249 -20.45 26.16 -0.11
N ARG A 250 -19.27 25.54 -0.03
CA ARG A 250 -17.98 26.24 -0.06
C ARG A 250 -17.34 26.28 -1.44
N GLY A 251 -17.97 25.68 -2.46
CA GLY A 251 -17.45 25.62 -3.82
C GLY A 251 -16.16 24.80 -3.94
N ILE A 252 -15.96 23.81 -3.08
CA ILE A 252 -14.79 22.92 -3.13
C ILE A 252 -14.97 21.96 -4.30
N ASN A 253 -13.97 21.89 -5.17
CA ASN A 253 -14.02 21.06 -6.38
C ASN A 253 -12.90 20.01 -6.46
N GLN A 254 -11.98 19.99 -5.48
CA GLN A 254 -11.02 18.90 -5.31
C GLN A 254 -10.89 18.53 -3.83
N VAL A 255 -11.00 17.24 -3.53
CA VAL A 255 -10.96 16.71 -2.17
C VAL A 255 -9.89 15.61 -2.08
N TYR A 256 -8.84 15.89 -1.32
CA TYR A 256 -7.72 14.98 -1.07
C TYR A 256 -7.87 14.34 0.31
N ILE A 257 -8.15 13.04 0.33
CA ILE A 257 -8.51 12.29 1.55
C ILE A 257 -7.39 11.32 1.91
N ILE A 258 -6.64 11.65 2.97
CA ILE A 258 -5.51 10.86 3.44
C ILE A 258 -5.95 10.03 4.65
N GLY A 259 -5.95 8.70 4.52
CA GLY A 259 -6.43 7.84 5.61
C GLY A 259 -6.42 6.35 5.30
N GLY A 260 -6.68 5.53 6.32
CA GLY A 260 -6.71 4.06 6.20
C GLY A 260 -8.02 3.53 5.63
N ASP A 261 -8.26 2.21 5.75
CA ASP A 261 -9.43 1.51 5.20
C ASP A 261 -10.77 2.22 5.46
N GLY A 262 -11.10 2.50 6.73
CA GLY A 262 -12.34 3.21 7.07
C GLY A 262 -12.45 4.62 6.48
N THR A 263 -11.33 5.28 6.24
CA THR A 263 -11.31 6.58 5.56
C THR A 263 -11.51 6.41 4.06
N GLN A 264 -10.90 5.42 3.42
CA GLN A 264 -11.09 5.17 1.98
C GLN A 264 -12.53 4.71 1.68
N LYS A 265 -13.17 3.96 2.59
CA LYS A 265 -14.61 3.69 2.56
C LYS A 265 -15.43 4.99 2.60
N GLY A 266 -15.08 5.91 3.50
CA GLY A 266 -15.71 7.24 3.54
C GLY A 266 -15.48 8.05 2.27
N ALA A 267 -14.29 7.99 1.67
CA ALA A 267 -13.99 8.65 0.39
C ALA A 267 -14.89 8.13 -0.73
N TYR A 268 -15.14 6.82 -0.75
CA TYR A 268 -16.03 6.20 -1.73
C TYR A 268 -17.48 6.67 -1.57
N GLU A 269 -18.00 6.70 -0.35
CA GLU A 269 -19.35 7.22 -0.08
C GLU A 269 -19.50 8.70 -0.46
N ILE A 270 -18.48 9.52 -0.19
CA ILE A 270 -18.43 10.92 -0.64
C ILE A 270 -18.49 11.01 -2.16
N TYR A 271 -17.71 10.18 -2.86
CA TYR A 271 -17.72 10.13 -4.33
C TYR A 271 -19.10 9.71 -4.87
N LYS A 272 -19.72 8.66 -4.32
CA LYS A 272 -21.06 8.21 -4.74
C LYS A 272 -22.09 9.32 -4.60
N GLU A 273 -22.09 10.04 -3.48
CA GLU A 273 -23.00 11.16 -3.24
C GLU A 273 -22.72 12.37 -4.17
N ILE A 274 -21.44 12.68 -4.45
CA ILE A 274 -21.04 13.71 -5.42
C ILE A 274 -21.56 13.37 -6.83
N ARG A 275 -21.38 12.12 -7.27
CA ARG A 275 -21.88 11.65 -8.57
C ARG A 275 -23.41 11.67 -8.62
N ARG A 276 -24.08 11.23 -7.56
CA ARG A 276 -25.55 11.27 -7.45
C ARG A 276 -26.11 12.69 -7.58
N ARG A 277 -25.39 13.70 -7.09
CA ARG A 277 -25.74 15.12 -7.20
C ARG A 277 -25.27 15.77 -8.50
N GLY A 278 -24.53 15.07 -9.36
CA GLY A 278 -23.99 15.63 -10.60
C GLY A 278 -22.98 16.75 -10.36
N LEU A 279 -22.20 16.69 -9.28
CA LEU A 279 -21.23 17.74 -8.96
C LEU A 279 -19.88 17.49 -9.68
N LYS A 280 -19.27 18.57 -10.17
CA LYS A 280 -17.92 18.57 -10.75
C LYS A 280 -16.86 18.66 -9.65
N VAL A 281 -16.73 17.59 -8.86
CA VAL A 281 -15.79 17.50 -7.73
C VAL A 281 -14.94 16.25 -7.84
N ALA A 282 -13.62 16.39 -7.89
CA ALA A 282 -12.70 15.25 -7.91
C ALA A 282 -12.41 14.77 -6.48
N VAL A 283 -12.51 13.47 -6.24
CA VAL A 283 -12.15 12.84 -4.96
C VAL A 283 -10.90 11.99 -5.15
N ALA A 284 -9.81 12.37 -4.50
CA ALA A 284 -8.54 11.66 -4.55
C ALA A 284 -8.21 11.07 -3.16
N GLY A 285 -8.26 9.74 -3.05
CA GLY A 285 -7.86 9.00 -1.87
C GLY A 285 -6.36 8.72 -1.85
N VAL A 286 -5.68 9.05 -0.75
CA VAL A 286 -4.29 8.65 -0.49
C VAL A 286 -4.28 7.64 0.66
N PRO A 287 -4.06 6.34 0.38
CA PRO A 287 -4.23 5.28 1.36
C PRO A 287 -3.10 5.30 2.39
N LYS A 288 -3.47 5.39 3.67
CA LYS A 288 -2.55 5.47 4.81
C LYS A 288 -2.78 4.32 5.78
N THR A 289 -1.86 3.38 5.79
CA THR A 289 -1.73 2.37 6.84
C THR A 289 -0.25 2.19 7.17
N ILE A 290 0.07 1.93 8.43
CA ILE A 290 1.43 1.54 8.81
C ILE A 290 1.62 0.03 8.64
N ASP A 291 0.52 -0.74 8.66
CA ASP A 291 0.53 -2.20 8.68
C ASP A 291 0.76 -2.82 7.29
N ASN A 292 0.85 -2.01 6.24
CA ASN A 292 0.92 -2.42 4.83
C ASN A 292 -0.20 -3.39 4.38
N ASP A 293 -1.41 -3.17 4.87
CA ASP A 293 -2.56 -4.07 4.71
C ASP A 293 -3.60 -3.58 3.66
N ILE A 294 -3.27 -2.57 2.86
CA ILE A 294 -4.18 -2.05 1.81
C ILE A 294 -4.10 -2.94 0.58
N ALA A 295 -5.25 -3.41 0.09
CA ALA A 295 -5.33 -4.23 -1.11
C ALA A 295 -4.77 -3.53 -2.35
N VAL A 296 -4.33 -4.32 -3.33
CA VAL A 296 -3.81 -3.90 -4.65
C VAL A 296 -2.44 -3.21 -4.61
N ILE A 297 -2.18 -2.38 -3.60
CA ILE A 297 -0.91 -1.62 -3.53
C ILE A 297 0.24 -2.48 -3.02
N ASP A 298 1.42 -2.27 -3.58
CA ASP A 298 2.66 -2.98 -3.20
C ASP A 298 3.08 -2.61 -1.77
N LYS A 299 2.97 -1.32 -1.45
CA LYS A 299 3.42 -0.73 -0.19
C LYS A 299 2.60 0.50 0.18
N SER A 300 2.27 0.68 1.46
CA SER A 300 1.73 1.92 2.00
C SER A 300 2.85 2.84 2.53
N PHE A 301 2.66 4.16 2.44
CA PHE A 301 3.67 5.09 2.94
C PHE A 301 3.77 5.03 4.47
N GLY A 302 4.98 5.22 4.98
CA GLY A 302 5.30 5.13 6.41
C GLY A 302 5.65 3.72 6.86
N PHE A 303 5.49 2.70 6.01
CA PHE A 303 5.84 1.31 6.32
C PHE A 303 7.35 1.13 6.52
N ASP A 304 8.19 1.66 5.62
CA ASP A 304 9.64 1.51 5.73
C ASP A 304 10.16 2.21 6.99
N SER A 305 9.66 3.41 7.28
CA SER A 305 9.99 4.16 8.49
C SER A 305 9.56 3.40 9.75
N ALA A 306 8.43 2.71 9.69
CA ALA A 306 7.95 1.89 10.81
C ALA A 306 8.81 0.67 11.06
N VAL A 307 9.26 -0.01 10.00
CA VAL A 307 10.19 -1.14 10.07
C VAL A 307 11.52 -0.66 10.66
N GLU A 308 12.05 0.47 10.21
CA GLU A 308 13.30 1.05 10.72
C GLU A 308 13.22 1.39 12.22
N GLU A 309 12.13 2.01 12.68
CA GLU A 309 11.93 2.30 14.11
C GLU A 309 11.67 1.03 14.94
N ALA A 310 10.99 0.03 14.36
CA ALA A 310 10.82 -1.26 15.01
C ALA A 310 12.16 -1.97 15.24
N GLN A 311 13.11 -1.87 14.29
CA GLN A 311 14.45 -2.41 14.47
C GLN A 311 15.17 -1.78 15.66
N ARG A 312 15.08 -0.46 15.86
CA ARG A 312 15.68 0.20 17.04
C ARG A 312 15.19 -0.40 18.37
N ALA A 313 13.90 -0.77 18.45
CA ALA A 313 13.35 -1.43 19.62
C ALA A 313 13.81 -2.89 19.76
N ILE A 314 13.96 -3.61 18.64
CA ILE A 314 14.50 -4.97 18.61
C ILE A 314 15.96 -4.99 19.06
N ASP A 315 16.78 -4.06 18.56
CA ASP A 315 18.20 -3.95 18.91
C ASP A 315 18.36 -3.69 20.42
N ALA A 316 17.54 -2.80 20.98
CA ALA A 316 17.51 -2.56 22.42
C ALA A 316 17.10 -3.81 23.21
N ALA A 317 16.10 -4.54 22.75
CA ALA A 317 15.67 -5.80 23.36
C ALA A 317 16.75 -6.89 23.28
N HIS A 318 17.48 -6.96 22.17
CA HIS A 318 18.59 -7.88 22.00
C HIS A 318 19.71 -7.59 23.00
N VAL A 319 20.14 -6.32 23.11
CA VAL A 319 21.17 -5.91 24.09
C VAL A 319 20.76 -6.24 25.52
N GLU A 320 19.51 -5.96 25.89
CA GLU A 320 18.98 -6.30 27.21
C GLU A 320 18.94 -7.82 27.45
N ALA A 321 18.54 -8.60 26.45
CA ALA A 321 18.45 -10.06 26.53
C ALA A 321 19.84 -10.70 26.65
N SER A 322 20.80 -10.29 25.82
CA SER A 322 22.16 -10.84 25.80
C SER A 322 22.98 -10.46 27.04
N SER A 323 22.57 -9.41 27.76
CA SER A 323 23.26 -8.91 28.96
C SER A 323 22.79 -9.58 30.26
N ALA A 324 21.81 -10.49 30.20
CA ALA A 324 21.27 -11.20 31.35
C ALA A 324 21.31 -12.72 31.14
N GLU A 325 21.57 -13.49 32.19
CA GLU A 325 21.46 -14.95 32.13
C GLU A 325 20.00 -15.36 31.88
N ASN A 326 19.80 -16.24 30.89
CA ASN A 326 18.49 -16.63 30.37
C ASN A 326 17.60 -15.42 30.08
N GLY A 327 18.19 -14.38 29.47
CA GLY A 327 17.51 -13.13 29.18
C GLY A 327 16.56 -13.24 28.00
N ILE A 328 15.34 -12.73 28.15
CA ILE A 328 14.34 -12.63 27.07
C ILE A 328 14.04 -11.16 26.78
N GLY A 329 14.23 -10.76 25.54
CA GLY A 329 13.73 -9.49 25.00
C GLY A 329 12.41 -9.73 24.28
N LEU A 330 11.30 -9.22 24.80
CA LEU A 330 9.99 -9.33 24.17
C LEU A 330 9.56 -7.96 23.62
N VAL A 331 9.41 -7.86 22.30
CA VAL A 331 9.02 -6.64 21.61
C VAL A 331 7.63 -6.79 21.00
N LYS A 332 6.67 -5.97 21.43
CA LYS A 332 5.36 -5.89 20.79
C LYS A 332 5.40 -4.88 19.65
N LEU A 333 5.09 -5.31 18.44
CA LEU A 333 4.99 -4.44 17.27
C LEU A 333 3.55 -4.25 16.82
N MET A 334 3.35 -3.23 15.99
CA MET A 334 2.08 -3.01 15.29
C MET A 334 1.78 -4.15 14.31
N GLY A 335 0.50 -4.36 14.04
CA GLY A 335 0.02 -5.44 13.20
C GLY A 335 -1.29 -6.02 13.72
N ARG A 336 -2.37 -5.24 13.60
CA ARG A 336 -3.68 -5.59 14.16
C ARG A 336 -4.32 -6.80 13.50
N TYR A 337 -4.22 -6.85 12.17
CA TYR A 337 -4.81 -7.89 11.34
C TYR A 337 -3.78 -8.54 10.42
N SER A 338 -2.63 -7.89 10.24
CA SER A 338 -1.56 -8.33 9.35
C SER A 338 -0.19 -8.10 9.98
N GLY A 339 0.69 -9.10 9.88
CA GLY A 339 2.00 -9.12 10.55
C GLY A 339 3.17 -8.54 9.76
N PHE A 340 2.94 -7.68 8.75
CA PHE A 340 4.01 -7.25 7.84
C PHE A 340 5.15 -6.51 8.54
N ILE A 341 4.87 -5.60 9.48
CA ILE A 341 5.93 -4.90 10.22
C ILE A 341 6.78 -5.90 11.00
N ALA A 342 6.14 -6.81 11.75
CA ALA A 342 6.84 -7.83 12.51
C ALA A 342 7.70 -8.75 11.63
N MET A 343 7.16 -9.19 10.48
CA MET A 343 7.89 -10.02 9.52
C MET A 343 9.10 -9.27 8.92
N TYR A 344 8.91 -8.05 8.45
CA TYR A 344 9.98 -7.28 7.82
C TYR A 344 11.05 -6.82 8.82
N ALA A 345 10.65 -6.36 10.01
CA ALA A 345 11.58 -5.98 11.06
C ALA A 345 12.43 -7.17 11.54
N THR A 346 11.82 -8.36 11.65
CA THR A 346 12.53 -9.61 11.97
C THR A 346 13.57 -9.94 10.90
N LEU A 347 13.17 -9.93 9.62
CA LEU A 347 14.06 -10.21 8.50
C LEU A 347 15.22 -9.20 8.38
N ALA A 348 14.94 -7.94 8.74
CA ALA A 348 15.92 -6.85 8.67
C ALA A 348 16.91 -6.85 9.84
N SER A 349 16.45 -7.15 11.07
CA SER A 349 17.32 -7.19 12.27
C SER A 349 18.22 -8.41 12.32
N ARG A 350 17.71 -9.60 11.98
CA ARG A 350 18.40 -10.91 12.14
C ARG A 350 18.72 -11.34 13.59
N ASP A 351 18.43 -10.50 14.59
CA ASP A 351 18.64 -10.83 16.01
C ASP A 351 17.41 -11.47 16.68
N VAL A 352 16.33 -11.64 15.93
CA VAL A 352 15.05 -12.18 16.41
C VAL A 352 15.04 -13.70 16.29
N ASP A 353 14.77 -14.38 17.41
CA ASP A 353 14.65 -15.85 17.47
C ASP A 353 13.25 -16.37 17.20
N CYS A 354 12.23 -15.54 17.47
CA CYS A 354 10.82 -15.91 17.30
C CYS A 354 9.98 -14.71 16.87
N CYS A 355 9.29 -14.82 15.74
CA CYS A 355 8.33 -13.86 15.25
C CYS A 355 6.92 -14.47 15.27
N LEU A 356 6.00 -13.81 15.96
CA LEU A 356 4.59 -14.20 16.11
C LEU A 356 3.69 -13.16 15.44
N ILE A 357 2.88 -13.61 14.48
CA ILE A 357 2.00 -12.76 13.67
C ILE A 357 0.53 -13.25 13.70
N PRO A 358 -0.46 -12.38 13.42
CA PRO A 358 -1.88 -12.78 13.40
C PRO A 358 -2.19 -13.92 12.44
N GLU A 359 -1.46 -14.01 11.33
CA GLU A 359 -1.69 -15.00 10.26
C GLU A 359 -1.13 -16.39 10.56
N SER A 360 -0.23 -16.51 11.54
CA SER A 360 0.40 -17.78 11.92
C SER A 360 -0.04 -18.17 13.33
N PRO A 361 -1.08 -19.01 13.48
CA PRO A 361 -1.48 -19.56 14.76
C PRO A 361 -0.32 -20.26 15.47
N PHE A 362 -0.35 -20.21 16.80
CA PHE A 362 0.59 -20.92 17.66
C PHE A 362 -0.11 -21.37 18.95
N TYR A 363 0.54 -22.25 19.71
CA TYR A 363 0.10 -22.70 21.02
C TYR A 363 1.26 -22.65 22.02
N LEU A 364 0.93 -22.53 23.30
CA LEU A 364 1.92 -22.31 24.35
C LEU A 364 2.58 -23.61 24.81
N GLU A 365 1.76 -24.62 25.11
CA GLU A 365 2.15 -25.88 25.78
C GLU A 365 1.95 -27.09 24.86
N GLY A 366 2.77 -28.13 25.05
CA GLY A 366 2.75 -29.36 24.24
C GLY A 366 3.98 -29.47 23.35
N GLU A 367 4.17 -30.66 22.75
CA GLU A 367 5.28 -30.95 21.84
C GLU A 367 5.24 -30.02 20.63
N GLY A 368 6.31 -29.25 20.41
CA GLY A 368 6.41 -28.24 19.35
C GLY A 368 5.81 -26.88 19.70
N GLY A 369 5.40 -26.68 20.96
CA GLY A 369 4.81 -25.43 21.45
C GLY A 369 5.83 -24.32 21.71
N LEU A 370 5.33 -23.10 21.91
CA LEU A 370 6.18 -21.93 22.14
C LEU A 370 7.07 -22.07 23.37
N PHE A 371 6.57 -22.63 24.48
CA PHE A 371 7.36 -22.77 25.70
C PHE A 371 8.52 -23.77 25.57
N GLU A 372 8.32 -24.86 24.85
CA GLU A 372 9.39 -25.82 24.56
C GLU A 372 10.48 -25.18 23.70
N TYR A 373 10.09 -24.39 22.69
CA TYR A 373 11.03 -23.65 21.86
C TYR A 373 11.82 -22.62 22.68
N ILE A 374 11.16 -21.86 23.56
CA ILE A 374 11.82 -20.92 24.47
C ILE A 374 12.86 -21.65 25.35
N GLU A 375 12.47 -22.75 25.99
CA GLU A 375 13.37 -23.54 26.84
C GLU A 375 14.59 -24.05 26.06
N LYS A 376 14.39 -24.54 24.84
CA LYS A 376 15.46 -24.98 23.95
C LYS A 376 16.41 -23.84 23.61
N ARG A 377 15.90 -22.69 23.18
CA ARG A 377 16.73 -21.53 22.77
C ARG A 377 17.55 -20.98 23.93
N LEU A 378 16.97 -20.89 25.12
CA LEU A 378 17.71 -20.42 26.31
C LEU A 378 18.83 -21.39 26.70
N LYS A 379 18.61 -22.71 26.61
CA LYS A 379 19.66 -23.71 26.87
C LYS A 379 20.79 -23.65 25.83
N GLU A 380 20.48 -23.32 24.58
CA GLU A 380 21.46 -23.24 23.49
C GLU A 380 22.26 -21.92 23.53
N ASN A 381 21.58 -20.80 23.80
CA ASN A 381 22.12 -19.47 23.54
C ASN A 381 22.16 -18.54 24.77
N ASN A 382 21.63 -18.96 25.92
CA ASN A 382 21.47 -18.17 27.16
C ASN A 382 20.61 -16.89 27.04
N HIS A 383 20.07 -16.58 25.87
CA HIS A 383 19.17 -15.46 25.64
C HIS A 383 18.23 -15.72 24.46
N MET A 384 17.17 -14.92 24.35
CA MET A 384 16.21 -15.01 23.26
C MET A 384 15.53 -13.66 22.99
N VAL A 385 15.30 -13.32 21.72
CA VAL A 385 14.47 -12.19 21.31
C VAL A 385 13.18 -12.68 20.64
N ILE A 386 12.05 -12.21 21.15
CA ILE A 386 10.72 -12.53 20.65
C ILE A 386 10.08 -11.24 20.14
N VAL A 387 9.65 -11.24 18.88
CA VAL A 387 8.82 -10.20 18.29
C VAL A 387 7.39 -10.71 18.17
N VAL A 388 6.43 -9.94 18.67
CA VAL A 388 5.01 -10.27 18.60
C VAL A 388 4.21 -9.11 18.03
N ALA A 389 3.46 -9.33 16.95
CA ALA A 389 2.51 -8.35 16.46
C ALA A 389 1.28 -8.29 17.39
N GLU A 390 0.71 -7.10 17.61
CA GLU A 390 -0.40 -6.90 18.54
C GLU A 390 -1.63 -7.79 18.29
N GLY A 391 -1.89 -8.18 17.04
CA GLY A 391 -2.99 -9.07 16.67
C GLY A 391 -2.70 -10.57 16.83
N ALA A 392 -1.46 -10.96 17.14
CA ALA A 392 -1.10 -12.36 17.32
C ALA A 392 -1.73 -12.93 18.59
N GLY A 393 -2.18 -14.20 18.54
CA GLY A 393 -2.61 -14.95 19.72
C GLY A 393 -3.88 -14.44 20.41
N GLN A 394 -4.65 -13.52 19.82
CA GLN A 394 -5.85 -12.94 20.45
C GLN A 394 -6.88 -14.01 20.89
N ASP A 395 -7.03 -15.10 20.12
CA ASP A 395 -7.90 -16.22 20.47
C ASP A 395 -7.43 -16.99 21.73
N LEU A 396 -6.11 -17.02 21.99
CA LEU A 396 -5.54 -17.62 23.20
C LEU A 396 -5.82 -16.73 24.41
N ILE A 397 -5.72 -15.42 24.24
CA ILE A 397 -5.98 -14.45 25.31
C ILE A 397 -7.47 -14.49 25.69
N ALA A 398 -8.37 -14.50 24.70
CA ALA A 398 -9.82 -14.54 24.91
C ALA A 398 -10.28 -15.79 25.70
N LYS A 399 -9.61 -16.93 25.54
CA LYS A 399 -9.86 -18.14 26.36
C LYS A 399 -9.44 -17.97 27.82
N SER A 400 -8.52 -17.05 28.10
CA SER A 400 -7.93 -16.83 29.43
C SER A 400 -8.50 -15.63 30.18
N ILE A 401 -9.13 -14.66 29.50
CA ILE A 401 -9.66 -13.43 30.07
C ILE A 401 -11.08 -13.19 29.54
N ALA A 402 -12.09 -13.17 30.42
CA ALA A 402 -13.51 -13.08 30.07
C ALA A 402 -14.01 -11.67 29.66
N ALA A 403 -13.13 -10.76 29.23
CA ALA A 403 -13.48 -9.37 28.95
C ALA A 403 -12.89 -8.90 27.61
N ALA A 404 -13.67 -8.95 26.52
CA ALA A 404 -13.19 -8.46 25.22
C ALA A 404 -14.30 -8.10 24.21
N ASP A 405 -15.31 -7.32 24.59
CA ASP A 405 -16.33 -6.79 23.65
C ASP A 405 -16.35 -5.25 23.54
N GLN A 406 -15.28 -4.58 23.97
CA GLN A 406 -15.20 -3.13 23.81
C GLN A 406 -14.81 -2.74 22.37
N ILE A 407 -15.47 -1.72 21.84
CA ILE A 407 -15.33 -1.25 20.45
C ILE A 407 -14.84 0.21 20.47
N ASP A 408 -13.93 0.58 19.56
CA ASP A 408 -13.50 1.97 19.38
C ASP A 408 -14.56 2.83 18.67
N ALA A 409 -14.38 4.16 18.67
CA ALA A 409 -15.32 5.09 18.03
C ALA A 409 -15.46 4.92 16.49
N SER A 410 -14.66 4.05 15.87
CA SER A 410 -14.74 3.67 14.46
C SER A 410 -15.29 2.27 14.24
N GLY A 411 -15.81 1.61 15.28
CA GLY A 411 -16.40 0.28 15.16
C GLY A 411 -15.42 -0.89 15.26
N ASN A 412 -14.15 -0.67 15.62
CA ASN A 412 -13.16 -1.75 15.71
C ASN A 412 -13.08 -2.35 17.12
N LYS A 413 -13.05 -3.67 17.24
CA LYS A 413 -12.81 -4.38 18.52
C LYS A 413 -11.45 -3.99 19.12
N LEU A 414 -11.42 -3.60 20.40
CA LEU A 414 -10.18 -3.35 21.12
C LEU A 414 -9.45 -4.67 21.37
N LEU A 415 -8.16 -4.70 21.02
CA LEU A 415 -7.31 -5.88 21.25
C LEU A 415 -6.79 -5.89 22.69
N LEU A 416 -6.58 -7.08 23.23
CA LEU A 416 -5.90 -7.26 24.50
C LEU A 416 -4.38 -7.19 24.29
N ASP A 417 -3.63 -6.73 25.30
CA ASP A 417 -2.18 -6.62 25.20
C ASP A 417 -1.52 -8.01 25.26
N VAL A 418 -1.22 -8.55 24.07
CA VAL A 418 -0.52 -9.84 23.90
C VAL A 418 0.88 -9.82 24.51
N GLY A 419 1.58 -8.68 24.51
CA GLY A 419 2.94 -8.57 25.03
C GLY A 419 2.99 -8.76 26.54
N LEU A 420 2.11 -8.05 27.26
CA LEU A 420 1.96 -8.24 28.70
C LEU A 420 1.45 -9.63 29.06
N TRP A 421 0.45 -10.14 28.33
CA TRP A 421 -0.07 -11.49 28.54
C TRP A 421 1.01 -12.56 28.37
N LEU A 422 1.78 -12.48 27.29
CA LEU A 422 2.85 -13.44 27.00
C LEU A 422 3.97 -13.35 28.04
N THR A 423 4.30 -12.14 28.51
CA THR A 423 5.26 -11.92 29.60
C THR A 423 4.87 -12.70 30.85
N HIS A 424 3.60 -12.61 31.29
CA HIS A 424 3.12 -13.35 32.46
C HIS A 424 3.16 -14.86 32.24
N LYS A 425 2.70 -15.32 31.07
CA LYS A 425 2.67 -16.75 30.73
C LYS A 425 4.06 -17.38 30.69
N ILE A 426 5.05 -16.69 30.13
CA ILE A 426 6.45 -17.16 30.11
C ILE A 426 7.02 -17.20 31.54
N LYS A 427 6.79 -16.16 32.35
CA LYS A 427 7.23 -16.13 33.75
C LYS A 427 6.66 -17.30 34.57
N ASP A 428 5.36 -17.57 34.43
CA ASP A 428 4.69 -18.67 35.13
C ASP A 428 5.28 -20.03 34.72
N TYR A 429 5.50 -20.25 33.42
CA TYR A 429 6.12 -21.47 32.89
C TYR A 429 7.53 -21.70 33.48
N CYS A 430 8.39 -20.68 33.43
CA CYS A 430 9.77 -20.78 33.91
C CYS A 430 9.84 -20.99 35.42
N LYS A 431 8.96 -20.33 36.19
CA LYS A 431 8.83 -20.53 37.64
C LYS A 431 8.45 -21.96 37.98
N ASN A 432 7.48 -22.54 37.27
CA ASN A 432 7.07 -23.94 37.46
C ASN A 432 8.19 -24.94 37.16
N LYS A 433 9.07 -24.61 36.20
CA LYS A 433 10.24 -25.40 35.82
C LYS A 433 11.49 -25.13 36.68
N LYS A 434 11.42 -24.19 37.62
CA LYS A 434 12.56 -23.71 38.44
C LYS A 434 13.73 -23.22 37.58
N MET A 435 13.42 -22.59 36.45
CA MET A 435 14.41 -21.96 35.57
C MET A 435 14.48 -20.47 35.88
N GLU A 436 15.66 -20.00 36.26
CA GLU A 436 15.91 -18.57 36.45
C GLU A 436 15.96 -17.87 35.09
N MET A 437 15.33 -16.68 35.02
CA MET A 437 15.15 -15.93 33.78
C MET A 437 14.88 -14.46 34.08
N THR A 438 15.39 -13.60 33.21
CA THR A 438 14.98 -12.19 33.14
C THR A 438 14.21 -11.94 31.84
N ILE A 439 13.09 -11.23 31.90
CA ILE A 439 12.34 -10.82 30.70
C ILE A 439 12.13 -9.31 30.70
N LYS A 440 12.47 -8.67 29.58
CA LYS A 440 12.26 -7.25 29.31
C LYS A 440 11.22 -7.09 28.22
N TYR A 441 10.14 -6.39 28.54
CA TYR A 441 9.06 -6.10 27.60
C TYR A 441 9.20 -4.68 27.06
N ILE A 442 9.20 -4.53 25.74
CA ILE A 442 9.27 -3.25 25.04
C ILE A 442 8.04 -3.07 24.15
N ASP A 443 7.34 -1.96 24.34
CA ASP A 443 6.25 -1.50 23.49
C ASP A 443 6.58 -0.14 22.84
N PRO A 444 7.18 -0.14 21.63
CA PRO A 444 7.52 1.07 20.89
C PRO A 444 6.34 1.64 20.08
N THR A 445 5.09 1.17 20.27
CA THR A 445 3.95 1.47 19.37
C THR A 445 3.80 2.96 19.04
N TYR A 446 3.92 3.86 20.01
CA TYR A 446 3.79 5.30 19.75
C TYR A 446 5.06 5.93 19.18
N MET A 447 6.24 5.39 19.51
CA MET A 447 7.51 5.84 18.93
C MET A 447 7.52 5.57 17.42
N ILE A 448 7.11 4.37 17.01
CA ILE A 448 6.98 3.95 15.61
C ILE A 448 6.09 4.89 14.78
N ARG A 449 4.98 5.36 15.35
CA ARG A 449 3.98 6.14 14.60
C ARG A 449 4.23 7.63 14.56
N ALA A 450 4.97 8.15 15.54
CA ALA A 450 5.11 9.58 15.78
C ALA A 450 6.39 10.19 15.21
N ILE A 451 7.27 9.37 14.61
CA ILE A 451 8.49 9.83 13.95
C ILE A 451 8.21 10.48 12.58
N PRO A 452 9.12 11.35 12.09
CA PRO A 452 9.14 11.74 10.69
C PRO A 452 9.42 10.53 9.78
N SER A 453 9.05 10.63 8.50
CA SER A 453 9.35 9.60 7.51
C SER A 453 10.82 9.64 7.07
N ASN A 454 11.38 8.47 6.80
CA ASN A 454 12.71 8.32 6.23
C ASN A 454 12.76 8.71 4.74
N ALA A 455 13.94 8.63 4.13
CA ALA A 455 14.15 9.05 2.74
C ALA A 455 13.29 8.26 1.73
N SER A 456 13.19 6.94 1.90
CA SER A 456 12.39 6.06 1.02
C SER A 456 10.91 6.45 1.07
N ASP A 457 10.35 6.60 2.27
CA ASP A 457 8.96 7.01 2.44
C ASP A 457 8.72 8.46 1.99
N ASN A 458 9.68 9.36 2.14
CA ASN A 458 9.55 10.74 1.64
C ASN A 458 9.41 10.77 0.12
N VAL A 459 10.26 10.05 -0.61
CA VAL A 459 10.14 9.92 -2.06
C VAL A 459 8.78 9.33 -2.43
N TYR A 460 8.34 8.29 -1.73
CA TYR A 460 7.06 7.67 -2.00
C TYR A 460 5.86 8.61 -1.74
N CYS A 461 5.88 9.36 -0.63
CA CYS A 461 4.88 10.37 -0.31
C CYS A 461 4.78 11.46 -1.40
N THR A 462 5.92 11.95 -1.92
CA THR A 462 5.96 12.91 -3.02
C THR A 462 5.28 12.35 -4.28
N LEU A 463 5.64 11.13 -4.67
CA LEU A 463 5.08 10.51 -5.88
C LEU A 463 3.57 10.23 -5.76
N LEU A 464 3.10 9.81 -4.59
CA LEU A 464 1.67 9.63 -4.30
C LEU A 464 0.92 10.97 -4.39
N ALA A 465 1.43 12.02 -3.74
CA ALA A 465 0.82 13.34 -3.75
C ALA A 465 0.75 13.92 -5.17
N HIS A 466 1.85 13.87 -5.92
CA HIS A 466 1.87 14.34 -7.31
C HIS A 466 0.90 13.56 -8.19
N SER A 467 0.90 12.22 -8.07
CA SER A 467 -0.03 11.36 -8.81
C SER A 467 -1.50 11.67 -8.50
N ALA A 468 -1.82 11.95 -7.23
CA ALA A 468 -3.15 12.37 -6.80
C ALA A 468 -3.56 13.71 -7.45
N ILE A 469 -2.66 14.70 -7.44
CA ILE A 469 -2.91 16.00 -8.08
C ILE A 469 -3.16 15.83 -9.58
N HIS A 470 -2.29 15.09 -10.27
CA HIS A 470 -2.40 14.87 -11.71
C HIS A 470 -3.74 14.26 -12.10
N GLY A 471 -4.23 13.28 -11.32
CA GLY A 471 -5.49 12.61 -11.62
C GLY A 471 -6.70 13.49 -11.30
N ALA A 472 -6.65 14.25 -10.19
CA ALA A 472 -7.72 15.17 -9.82
C ALA A 472 -7.85 16.32 -10.85
N MET A 473 -6.73 16.92 -11.26
CA MET A 473 -6.72 17.93 -12.33
C MET A 473 -7.26 17.36 -13.65
N ALA A 474 -6.96 16.09 -13.94
CA ALA A 474 -7.46 15.38 -15.10
C ALA A 474 -8.90 14.86 -14.96
N GLY A 475 -9.63 15.17 -13.88
CA GLY A 475 -11.06 14.86 -13.76
C GLY A 475 -11.40 13.44 -13.29
N TYR A 476 -10.43 12.70 -12.76
CA TYR A 476 -10.64 11.37 -12.20
C TYR A 476 -11.00 11.43 -10.70
N SER A 477 -11.76 10.43 -10.23
CA SER A 477 -11.92 10.15 -8.80
C SER A 477 -11.49 8.72 -8.47
N PHE A 478 -10.55 8.56 -7.54
CA PHE A 478 -9.77 7.33 -7.37
C PHE A 478 -9.06 7.26 -6.02
N THR A 479 -8.51 6.10 -5.69
CA THR A 479 -7.42 5.96 -4.73
C THR A 479 -6.09 5.80 -5.49
N VAL A 480 -5.05 6.50 -5.06
CA VAL A 480 -3.71 6.39 -5.68
C VAL A 480 -2.86 5.35 -4.96
N GLY A 481 -2.05 4.60 -5.70
CA GLY A 481 -1.11 3.64 -5.12
C GLY A 481 -0.08 3.11 -6.10
N MET A 482 0.97 2.49 -5.58
CA MET A 482 1.96 1.77 -6.38
C MET A 482 1.52 0.32 -6.59
N VAL A 483 1.50 -0.13 -7.84
CA VAL A 483 1.16 -1.49 -8.26
C VAL A 483 2.29 -2.01 -9.15
N ASN A 484 2.95 -3.08 -8.75
CA ASN A 484 4.12 -3.65 -9.41
C ASN A 484 5.18 -2.59 -9.82
N GLY A 485 5.49 -1.67 -8.91
CA GLY A 485 6.51 -0.62 -9.11
C GLY A 485 6.07 0.56 -9.98
N ARG A 486 4.81 0.64 -10.39
CA ARG A 486 4.25 1.78 -11.14
C ARG A 486 3.07 2.39 -10.38
N HIS A 487 2.95 3.72 -10.39
CA HIS A 487 1.80 4.37 -9.78
C HIS A 487 0.57 4.22 -10.68
N ALA A 488 -0.57 3.89 -10.08
CA ALA A 488 -1.83 3.66 -10.76
C ALA A 488 -2.98 4.36 -10.03
N TYR A 489 -4.05 4.63 -10.78
CA TYR A 489 -5.34 5.01 -10.24
C TYR A 489 -6.15 3.74 -10.00
N ILE A 490 -6.53 3.52 -8.74
CA ILE A 490 -7.19 2.31 -8.27
C ILE A 490 -8.62 2.68 -7.89
N PRO A 491 -9.62 1.92 -8.38
CA PRO A 491 -11.01 2.14 -8.00
C PRO A 491 -11.23 1.94 -6.49
N PHE A 492 -12.10 2.76 -5.90
CA PHE A 492 -12.36 2.73 -4.46
C PHE A 492 -12.86 1.36 -3.96
N HIS A 493 -13.68 0.66 -4.74
CA HIS A 493 -14.20 -0.66 -4.39
C HIS A 493 -13.09 -1.70 -4.25
N ARG A 494 -12.01 -1.59 -5.03
CA ARG A 494 -10.86 -2.52 -4.93
C ARG A 494 -10.11 -2.36 -3.63
N VAL A 495 -9.79 -1.13 -3.25
CA VAL A 495 -9.03 -0.79 -2.03
C VAL A 495 -9.79 -1.17 -0.76
N THR A 496 -11.13 -1.12 -0.81
CA THR A 496 -12.00 -1.32 0.36
C THR A 496 -12.54 -2.75 0.50
N SER A 497 -12.36 -3.59 -0.53
CA SER A 497 -12.91 -4.94 -0.61
C SER A 497 -12.22 -5.95 0.30
N THR A 498 -10.89 -5.89 0.37
CA THR A 498 -10.05 -6.90 1.02
C THR A 498 -8.88 -6.24 1.72
N ARG A 499 -8.16 -7.01 2.55
CA ARG A 499 -6.93 -6.56 3.20
C ARG A 499 -5.80 -7.48 2.85
N ASN A 500 -4.63 -6.90 2.60
CA ASN A 500 -3.41 -7.67 2.42
C ASN A 500 -3.01 -8.30 3.76
N LYS A 501 -2.64 -9.57 3.69
CA LYS A 501 -2.14 -10.37 4.82
C LYS A 501 -0.85 -11.05 4.42
N VAL A 502 -0.01 -11.34 5.40
CA VAL A 502 1.17 -12.19 5.21
C VAL A 502 0.69 -13.58 4.79
N LYS A 503 1.10 -14.01 3.60
CA LYS A 503 0.86 -15.37 3.13
C LYS A 503 1.89 -16.30 3.75
N ILE A 504 1.45 -17.06 4.76
CA ILE A 504 2.33 -18.00 5.47
C ILE A 504 2.79 -19.18 4.60
N THR A 505 2.16 -19.40 3.44
CA THR A 505 2.59 -20.40 2.45
C THR A 505 3.63 -19.85 1.47
N ASP A 506 3.85 -18.53 1.44
CA ASP A 506 4.75 -17.89 0.49
C ASP A 506 6.22 -17.98 0.92
N ARG A 507 7.09 -17.83 -0.07
CA ARG A 507 8.56 -17.87 0.09
C ARG A 507 9.08 -16.82 1.07
N MET A 508 8.38 -15.71 1.27
CA MET A 508 8.80 -14.66 2.22
C MET A 508 8.68 -15.14 3.67
N TRP A 509 7.57 -15.79 4.04
CA TRP A 509 7.43 -16.36 5.37
C TRP A 509 8.41 -17.52 5.59
N ALA A 510 8.58 -18.39 4.59
CA ALA A 510 9.57 -19.47 4.65
C ALA A 510 11.00 -18.96 4.87
N ARG A 511 11.37 -17.83 4.25
CA ARG A 511 12.67 -17.17 4.49
C ARG A 511 12.80 -16.66 5.92
N LEU A 512 11.73 -16.11 6.50
CA LEU A 512 11.73 -15.69 7.90
C LEU A 512 11.99 -16.89 8.80
N LEU A 513 11.21 -17.96 8.66
CA LEU A 513 11.37 -19.18 9.48
C LEU A 513 12.79 -19.76 9.35
N SER A 514 13.34 -19.75 8.13
CA SER A 514 14.72 -20.23 7.89
C SER A 514 15.77 -19.30 8.51
N SER A 515 15.50 -18.00 8.58
CA SER A 515 16.42 -17.01 9.14
C SER A 515 16.44 -17.03 10.67
N THR A 516 15.28 -17.23 11.30
CA THR A 516 15.16 -17.30 12.77
C THR A 516 15.38 -18.71 13.32
N ASN A 517 15.34 -19.72 12.43
CA ASN A 517 15.32 -21.15 12.78
C ASN A 517 14.15 -21.54 13.70
N GLN A 518 13.09 -20.72 13.73
CA GLN A 518 11.89 -21.00 14.51
C GLN A 518 11.03 -22.07 13.83
N PRO A 519 10.34 -22.92 14.59
CA PRO A 519 9.36 -23.83 14.02
C PRO A 519 8.13 -23.05 13.52
N SER A 520 7.36 -23.66 12.62
CA SER A 520 6.14 -23.03 12.11
C SER A 520 5.04 -22.90 13.18
N PHE A 521 5.13 -23.61 14.33
CA PHE A 521 4.09 -23.78 15.36
C PHE A 521 2.71 -24.27 14.85
N LEU A 522 2.55 -24.48 13.54
CA LEU A 522 1.33 -24.95 12.90
C LEU A 522 1.17 -26.46 13.05
N SER A 523 -0.07 -26.91 13.26
CA SER A 523 -0.42 -28.31 13.01
C SER A 523 -0.58 -28.57 11.51
N GLN A 524 -0.55 -29.84 11.09
CA GLN A 524 -0.80 -30.21 9.69
C GLN A 524 -2.17 -29.69 9.19
N LYS A 525 -3.18 -29.68 10.07
CA LYS A 525 -4.51 -29.15 9.78
C LYS A 525 -4.48 -27.65 9.46
N ASP A 526 -3.65 -26.88 10.16
CA ASP A 526 -3.54 -25.43 9.95
C ASP A 526 -2.83 -25.14 8.62
N ILE A 527 -1.82 -25.94 8.26
CA ILE A 527 -1.13 -25.83 6.96
C ILE A 527 -2.10 -26.09 5.80
N ASP A 528 -2.93 -27.13 5.90
CA ASP A 528 -3.88 -27.47 4.86
C ASP A 528 -4.99 -26.41 4.75
N ALA A 529 -5.47 -25.87 5.88
CA ALA A 529 -6.41 -24.75 5.89
C ALA A 529 -5.84 -23.49 5.22
N ALA A 530 -4.57 -23.16 5.49
CA ALA A 530 -3.90 -22.02 4.86
C ALA A 530 -3.75 -22.20 3.34
N ARG A 531 -3.36 -23.40 2.89
CA ARG A 531 -3.26 -23.73 1.46
C ARG A 531 -4.60 -23.65 0.74
N GLU A 532 -5.68 -24.12 1.36
CA GLU A 532 -7.02 -24.00 0.78
C GLU A 532 -7.48 -22.54 0.72
N ALA A 533 -7.21 -21.74 1.77
CA ALA A 533 -7.48 -20.31 1.75
C ALA A 533 -6.73 -19.58 0.61
N ASP A 534 -5.45 -19.92 0.39
CA ASP A 534 -4.66 -19.36 -0.72
C ASP A 534 -5.15 -19.82 -2.09
N LYS A 535 -5.60 -21.08 -2.23
CA LYS A 535 -6.24 -21.56 -3.46
C LYS A 535 -7.54 -20.82 -3.75
N LEU A 536 -8.35 -20.56 -2.73
CA LEU A 536 -9.58 -19.77 -2.84
C LEU A 536 -9.28 -18.32 -3.22
N ALA A 537 -8.23 -17.71 -2.67
CA ALA A 537 -7.82 -16.35 -2.98
C ALA A 537 -7.12 -16.20 -4.35
N SER A 538 -6.45 -17.27 -4.84
CA SER A 538 -5.74 -17.28 -6.12
C SER A 538 -6.59 -17.73 -7.30
N LYS A 539 -7.69 -18.43 -7.05
CA LYS A 539 -8.76 -18.60 -8.04
C LYS A 539 -9.39 -17.24 -8.28
N SER A 540 -9.13 -16.64 -9.45
CA SER A 540 -10.08 -15.70 -10.05
C SER A 540 -11.48 -16.31 -9.96
N PRO A 541 -12.54 -15.55 -9.67
CA PRO A 541 -13.87 -16.12 -9.47
C PRO A 541 -14.27 -16.95 -10.69
N VAL A 542 -14.18 -18.28 -10.55
CA VAL A 542 -14.62 -19.23 -11.59
C VAL A 542 -16.11 -19.48 -11.33
N PRO A 543 -16.96 -19.39 -12.36
CA PRO A 543 -18.41 -19.48 -12.20
C PRO A 543 -18.84 -20.83 -11.59
N VAL A 544 -19.65 -20.77 -10.53
CA VAL A 544 -20.41 -21.93 -10.05
C VAL A 544 -21.61 -22.12 -10.96
N ASN A 545 -21.69 -23.30 -11.57
CA ASN A 545 -22.74 -23.67 -12.51
C ASN A 545 -24.05 -23.92 -11.72
N THR A 546 -24.94 -22.93 -11.62
CA THR A 546 -26.31 -23.15 -11.11
C THR A 546 -27.16 -23.84 -12.18
N LYS A 547 -26.92 -25.14 -12.37
CA LYS A 547 -27.83 -26.05 -13.07
C LYS A 547 -27.81 -27.44 -12.44
N GLU A 548 -28.09 -27.53 -11.14
CA GLU A 548 -28.65 -28.76 -10.56
C GLU A 548 -29.61 -28.39 -9.44
N HIS A 549 -30.81 -27.95 -9.79
CA HIS A 549 -32.04 -28.23 -9.03
C HIS A 549 -33.22 -27.78 -9.88
N GLY A 550 -33.76 -28.73 -10.64
CA GLY A 550 -34.89 -28.45 -11.53
C GLY A 550 -35.48 -29.68 -12.19
N GLU A 551 -35.48 -30.85 -11.56
CA GLU A 551 -36.36 -31.96 -11.97
C GLU A 551 -36.83 -32.74 -10.74
N ASN A 552 -37.98 -32.32 -10.19
CA ASN A 552 -39.01 -33.20 -9.61
C ASN A 552 -40.24 -32.38 -9.19
N ALA A 553 -40.93 -31.79 -10.18
CA ALA A 553 -42.30 -31.35 -9.98
C ALA A 553 -43.22 -32.58 -10.08
N LYS A 554 -43.55 -33.17 -8.92
CA LYS A 554 -44.65 -34.15 -8.80
C LYS A 554 -45.97 -33.46 -9.15
N LYS A 555 -46.68 -34.02 -10.14
CA LYS A 555 -48.08 -33.71 -10.48
C LYS A 555 -48.98 -33.84 -9.24
N PRO A 556 -49.97 -32.94 -9.03
CA PRO A 556 -51.03 -33.20 -8.07
C PRO A 556 -52.03 -34.19 -8.69
N ALA A 557 -52.29 -35.29 -8.00
CA ALA A 557 -53.41 -36.16 -8.30
C ALA A 557 -54.69 -35.54 -7.74
N ASN A 558 -55.60 -35.15 -8.64
CA ASN A 558 -57.03 -35.10 -8.33
C ASN A 558 -57.57 -36.53 -8.47
N GLY A 559 -58.41 -36.98 -7.53
CA GLY A 559 -59.30 -38.10 -7.77
C GLY A 559 -59.60 -38.98 -6.56
N GLU A 560 -60.66 -38.60 -5.84
CA GLU A 560 -61.75 -39.47 -5.37
C GLU A 560 -61.53 -40.57 -4.30
N LYS A 561 -62.41 -40.43 -3.29
CA LYS A 561 -62.90 -41.37 -2.25
C LYS A 561 -62.13 -41.48 -0.95
#